data_AF-A0A2V7K6E6-F1
#
_entry.id   AF-A0A2V7K6E6-F1
#
_cell.length_a   1.000
_cell.length_b   1.000
_cell.length_c   1.000
_cell.angle_alpha   90.00
_cell.angle_beta   90.00
_cell.angle_gamma   90.00
#
_symmetry.space_group_name_H-M   'P 1'
#
loop_
_entity.id
_entity.type
_entity.pdbx_description
1 polymer ?
#
loop_
_entity_poly.entity_id
_entity_poly.type
_entity_poly.pdbx_seq_one_letter_code
_entity_poly.pdbx_strand_id
1 'polypeptide(L)' 'MTPPEGLPPAIDAQLRQDLSRWGVIPIGAMPPQDPALVALGQALMFDKILSGNRDIACATCHAPVQHGGDDAAVER' A
#
# COMPACT_ATOMS: atom_id res chain seq x y z
N MET A 1 -8.37 -4.08 21.94
CA MET A 1 -9.17 -4.58 20.80
C MET A 1 -9.21 -6.09 20.93
N THR A 2 -10.23 -6.64 21.58
CA THR A 2 -10.46 -8.09 21.66
C THR A 2 -10.89 -8.57 20.27
N PRO A 3 -10.38 -9.71 19.75
CA PRO A 3 -10.86 -10.27 18.50
C PRO A 3 -12.37 -10.51 18.56
N PRO A 4 -13.12 -10.33 17.47
CA PRO A 4 -14.53 -10.70 17.44
C PRO A 4 -14.66 -12.20 17.75
N GLU A 5 -15.38 -12.53 18.81
CA GLU A 5 -15.66 -13.90 19.20
C GLU A 5 -16.48 -14.58 18.07
N GLY A 6 -15.93 -15.64 17.46
CA GLY A 6 -16.72 -16.60 16.67
C GLY A 6 -16.61 -16.53 15.15
N LEU A 7 -15.42 -16.40 14.55
CA LEU A 7 -15.27 -16.87 13.17
C LEU A 7 -15.36 -18.41 13.17
N PRO A 8 -16.23 -19.04 12.34
CA PRO A 8 -16.28 -20.49 12.26
C PRO A 8 -14.91 -21.02 11.83
N PRO A 9 -14.42 -22.12 12.42
CA PRO A 9 -13.11 -22.71 12.07
C PRO A 9 -12.98 -23.02 10.56
N ALA A 10 -14.11 -23.12 9.85
CA ALA A 10 -14.17 -23.28 8.40
C ALA A 10 -13.63 -22.08 7.61
N ILE A 11 -13.89 -20.83 8.03
CA ILE A 11 -13.46 -19.63 7.26
C ILE A 11 -11.95 -19.48 7.33
N ASP A 12 -11.36 -19.62 8.52
CA ASP A 12 -9.90 -19.55 8.67
C ASP A 12 -9.19 -20.71 7.96
N ALA A 13 -9.80 -21.90 7.96
CA ALA A 13 -9.28 -23.06 7.21
C ALA A 13 -9.32 -22.81 5.70
N GLN A 14 -10.42 -22.26 5.18
CA GLN A 14 -10.56 -21.90 3.77
C GLN A 14 -9.58 -20.80 3.36
N LEU A 15 -9.46 -19.73 4.16
CA LEU A 15 -8.49 -18.66 3.94
C LEU A 15 -7.07 -19.22 3.89
N ARG A 16 -6.69 -20.09 4.83
CA ARG A 16 -5.36 -20.72 4.84
C ARG A 16 -5.12 -21.58 3.61
N GLN A 17 -6.12 -22.33 3.16
CA GLN A 17 -6.03 -23.13 1.94
C GLN A 17 -5.85 -22.25 0.70
N ASP A 18 -6.58 -21.13 0.60
CA ASP A 18 -6.46 -20.18 -0.50
C ASP A 18 -5.10 -19.47 -0.52
N LEU A 19 -4.63 -18.99 0.64
CA LEU A 19 -3.29 -18.39 0.77
C LEU A 19 -2.20 -19.40 0.35
N SER A 20 -2.34 -20.67 0.76
CA SER A 20 -1.41 -21.73 0.37
C SER A 20 -1.45 -22.01 -1.13
N ARG A 21 -2.64 -21.99 -1.75
CA ARG A 21 -2.84 -22.20 -3.19
C ARG A 21 -2.12 -21.15 -4.03
N TRP A 22 -2.16 -19.89 -3.59
CA TRP A 22 -1.51 -18.78 -4.28
C TRP A 22 -0.03 -18.60 -3.88
N GLY A 23 0.50 -19.43 -2.98
CA GLY A 23 1.87 -19.32 -2.50
C GLY A 23 2.14 -18.01 -1.76
N VAL A 24 1.13 -17.47 -1.06
CA VAL A 24 1.29 -16.23 -0.29
C VAL A 24 2.28 -16.48 0.84
N ILE A 25 3.37 -15.72 0.83
CA ILE A 25 4.40 -15.71 1.86
C ILE A 25 4.46 -14.33 2.52
N PRO A 26 5.00 -14.23 3.75
CA PRO A 26 5.25 -12.93 4.36
C PRO A 26 6.15 -12.06 3.47
N ILE A 27 5.84 -10.76 3.41
CA ILE A 27 6.73 -9.79 2.78
C ILE A 27 8.03 -9.75 3.59
N GLY A 28 9.14 -10.07 2.93
CA GLY A 28 10.46 -10.12 3.56
C GLY A 28 11.01 -8.74 3.93
N ALA A 29 12.20 -8.72 4.54
CA ALA A 29 12.90 -7.47 4.81
C ALA A 29 13.22 -6.73 3.51
N MET A 30 13.02 -5.41 3.52
CA MET A 30 13.38 -4.57 2.39
C MET A 30 14.90 -4.45 2.30
N PRO A 31 15.51 -4.63 1.12
CA PRO A 31 16.95 -4.43 0.97
C PRO A 31 17.32 -2.97 1.25
N PRO A 32 18.54 -2.70 1.76
CA PRO A 32 18.98 -1.34 2.02
C PRO A 32 18.94 -0.51 0.73
N GLN A 33 18.41 0.70 0.83
CA GLN A 33 18.34 1.66 -0.26
C GLN A 33 19.36 2.77 -0.02
N ASP A 34 19.88 3.38 -1.08
CA ASP A 34 20.75 4.56 -0.96
C ASP A 34 19.95 5.73 -0.35
N PRO A 35 20.34 6.27 0.83
CA PRO A 35 19.63 7.37 1.47
C PRO A 35 19.48 8.61 0.57
N ALA A 36 20.45 8.89 -0.30
CA ALA A 36 20.39 10.03 -1.23
C ALA A 36 19.31 9.82 -2.30
N LEU A 37 19.17 8.60 -2.82
CA LEU A 37 18.12 8.27 -3.78
C LEU A 37 16.74 8.24 -3.12
N VAL A 38 16.64 7.79 -1.87
CA VAL A 38 15.39 7.83 -1.10
C VAL A 38 14.95 9.28 -0.91
N ALA A 39 15.85 10.17 -0.48
CA ALA A 39 15.54 11.58 -0.28
C ALA A 39 15.12 12.27 -1.59
N LEU A 40 15.82 11.97 -2.69
CA LEU A 40 15.45 12.47 -4.02
C LEU A 40 14.07 11.97 -4.44
N GLY A 41 13.82 10.66 -4.34
CA GLY A 41 12.52 10.07 -4.69
C GLY A 41 11.37 10.64 -3.86
N GLN A 42 11.60 10.86 -2.57
CA GLN A 42 10.63 11.53 -1.69
C GLN A 42 10.33 12.95 -2.16
N ALA A 43 11.34 13.75 -2.53
CA ALA A 43 11.09 15.10 -3.05
C ALA A 43 10.27 15.06 -4.36
N LEU A 44 10.65 14.18 -5.29
CA LEU A 44 9.99 14.04 -6.60
C LEU A 44 8.53 13.57 -6.47
N MET A 45 8.20 12.74 -5.48
CA MET A 45 6.83 12.24 -5.24
C MET A 45 5.80 13.37 -5.07
N PHE A 46 6.23 14.52 -4.53
CA PHE A 46 5.38 15.68 -4.29
C PHE A 46 5.56 16.81 -5.31
N ASP A 47 6.47 16.65 -6.29
CA ASP A 47 6.78 17.70 -7.23
C ASP A 47 5.83 17.67 -8.44
N LYS A 48 5.02 18.73 -8.55
CA LYS A 48 4.06 18.91 -9.64
C LYS A 48 4.73 19.26 -10.96
N ILE A 49 5.96 19.76 -10.95
CA ILE A 49 6.67 20.15 -12.18
C ILE A 49 6.88 18.97 -13.13
N LEU A 50 6.80 17.75 -12.59
CA LEU A 50 6.91 16.51 -13.34
C LEU A 50 5.68 16.25 -14.24
N SER A 51 4.53 16.88 -14.00
CA SER A 51 3.40 16.82 -14.94
C SER A 51 3.52 17.87 -16.04
N GLY A 52 2.97 17.55 -17.22
CA GLY A 52 3.04 18.45 -18.39
C GLY A 52 2.39 19.83 -18.15
N ASN A 53 1.27 19.85 -17.43
CA ASN A 53 0.56 21.07 -17.03
C ASN A 53 1.03 21.65 -15.68
N ARG A 54 1.97 20.97 -15.00
CA ARG A 54 2.64 21.39 -13.76
C ARG A 54 1.74 21.61 -12.54
N ASP A 55 0.61 20.91 -12.47
CA ASP A 55 -0.35 21.02 -11.36
C ASP A 55 -0.65 19.67 -10.66
N ILE A 56 -0.15 18.54 -11.20
CA ILE A 56 -0.31 17.17 -10.66
C ILE A 56 1.07 16.59 -10.27
N ALA A 57 1.21 16.16 -9.02
CA ALA A 57 2.29 15.28 -8.57
C ALA A 57 1.78 13.84 -8.37
N CYS A 58 2.66 12.86 -8.22
CA CYS A 58 2.28 11.49 -7.85
C CYS A 58 1.43 11.44 -6.57
N ALA A 59 1.80 12.25 -5.56
CA ALA A 59 1.06 12.37 -4.29
C ALA A 59 -0.34 13.00 -4.41
N THR A 60 -0.72 13.52 -5.58
CA THR A 60 -2.08 14.04 -5.81
C THR A 60 -3.12 12.92 -5.78
N CYS A 61 -2.75 11.74 -6.30
CA CYS A 61 -3.59 10.55 -6.28
C CYS A 61 -3.09 9.47 -5.31
N HIS A 62 -1.80 9.46 -4.95
CA HIS A 62 -1.23 8.46 -4.03
C HIS A 62 -0.77 9.12 -2.73
N ALA A 63 -1.69 9.80 -2.02
CA ALA A 63 -1.34 10.54 -0.83
C ALA A 63 -0.89 9.57 0.30
N PRO A 64 0.24 9.82 0.99
CA PRO A 64 0.70 8.93 2.07
C PRO A 64 -0.31 8.79 3.21
N VAL A 65 -1.06 9.86 3.50
CA VAL A 65 -2.13 9.85 4.52
C VAL A 65 -3.31 8.97 4.14
N GLN A 66 -3.46 8.64 2.85
CA GLN A 66 -4.46 7.72 2.29
C GLN A 66 -3.84 6.35 2.00
N HIS A 67 -2.71 6.01 2.64
CA HIS A 67 -1.98 4.77 2.42
C HIS A 67 -1.53 4.57 0.96
N GLY A 68 -1.35 5.66 0.22
CA GLY A 68 -0.98 5.63 -1.19
C GLY A 68 -2.12 5.26 -2.13
N GLY A 69 -3.37 5.24 -1.68
CA GLY A 69 -4.54 5.20 -2.55
C GLY A 69 -5.04 6.59 -2.93
N ASP A 70 -5.91 6.65 -3.92
CA ASP A 70 -6.78 7.80 -4.17
C ASP A 70 -8.08 7.62 -3.35
N ASP A 71 -8.67 8.71 -2.87
CA ASP A 71 -9.93 8.70 -2.08
C ASP A 71 -11.16 8.14 -2.86
N ALA A 72 -10.98 7.47 -4.00
CA ALA A 72 -12.05 6.85 -4.79
C ALA A 72 -12.71 5.63 -4.10
N ALA A 73 -12.17 5.14 -2.97
CA ALA A 73 -12.59 3.90 -2.34
C ALA A 73 -13.61 4.05 -1.18
N VAL A 74 -14.07 5.27 -0.85
CA VAL A 74 -15.06 5.50 0.24
C VAL A 74 -16.39 6.07 -0.29
N GLU A 75 -16.84 5.56 -1.43
CA GLU A 75 -18.26 5.66 -1.83
C GLU A 75 -18.69 4.32 -2.43
N ARG A 76 -19.07 3.40 -1.54
CA ARG A 76 -20.18 2.45 -1.65
C ARG A 76 -20.27 1.53 -0.44
#